data_AF-A0A1I6XVT4-F1
#
_entry.id   AF-A0A1I6XVT4-F1
#
_cell.length_a   1.000
_cell.length_b   1.000
_cell.length_c   1.000
_cell.angle_alpha   90.00
_cell.angle_beta   90.00
_cell.angle_gamma   90.00
#
_symmetry.space_group_name_H-M   'P 1'
#
loop_
_entity.id
_entity.type
_entity.pdbx_description
1 polymer ?
#
loop_
_entity_poly.entity_id
_entity_poly.type
_entity_poly.pdbx_seq_one_letter_code
_entity_poly.pdbx_strand_id
1 'polypeptide(L)'
;MILKMENYSYPTRDEWLEYSMTFPVMRRFGFSFVKEFTLLLEGEKSSKEVHQIQNLYHWDSVLSTKVWNLRQSYVNTLVNFKRGIAKKDQDFKNELKVINLRQFDFYFETTLYYLISTRDVILQIVNLAFIEKCFHESKVKLDSGFIAKIGNLEVKNMIIFSTKNLKEINDLRNSMAHKFPKTTNDFRSEISEDGRRYSSYRRKAIDYDKRIEKLETGLEHLYQLYSGIESELRKQFPLETD
;
A
#
# COMPACT_ATOMS: atom_id res chain seq x y z
N MET A 1 13.94 -31.59 -0.72
CA MET A 1 12.47 -31.66 -0.55
C MET A 1 11.85 -31.11 -1.83
N ILE A 2 10.95 -31.87 -2.45
CA ILE A 2 10.18 -31.42 -3.62
C ILE A 2 8.85 -30.89 -3.07
N LEU A 3 8.47 -29.66 -3.42
CA LEU A 3 7.20 -29.07 -3.03
C LEU A 3 6.12 -29.52 -4.01
N LYS A 4 5.04 -30.11 -3.52
CA LYS A 4 3.94 -30.56 -4.35
C LYS A 4 2.90 -29.46 -4.50
N MET A 5 2.39 -29.30 -5.72
CA MET A 5 1.36 -28.30 -6.05
C MET A 5 0.07 -28.52 -5.23
N GLU A 6 -0.29 -29.77 -4.94
CA GLU A 6 -1.47 -30.13 -4.14
C GLU A 6 -1.47 -29.56 -2.72
N ASN A 7 -0.29 -29.21 -2.20
CA ASN A 7 -0.13 -28.65 -0.86
C ASN A 7 -0.25 -27.12 -0.83
N TYR A 8 -0.37 -26.46 -1.99
CA TYR A 8 -0.72 -25.04 -2.06
C TYR A 8 -2.23 -24.89 -1.90
N SER A 9 -2.64 -24.19 -0.85
CA SER A 9 -4.05 -23.93 -0.55
C SER A 9 -4.31 -22.44 -0.38
N TYR A 10 -5.40 -21.97 -0.98
CA TYR A 10 -5.95 -20.65 -0.70
C TYR A 10 -6.50 -20.58 0.74
N PRO A 11 -6.68 -19.37 1.31
CA PRO A 11 -7.44 -19.23 2.54
C PRO A 11 -8.82 -19.89 2.45
N THR A 12 -9.21 -20.57 3.52
CA THR A 12 -10.60 -20.99 3.71
C THR A 12 -11.49 -19.78 3.96
N ARG A 13 -12.80 -19.97 3.87
CA ARG A 13 -13.78 -18.91 4.16
C ARG A 13 -13.63 -18.38 5.59
N ASP A 14 -13.42 -19.27 6.57
CA ASP A 14 -13.34 -18.89 7.97
C ASP A 14 -12.06 -18.12 8.28
N GLU A 15 -10.92 -18.59 7.76
CA GLU A 15 -9.65 -17.86 7.82
C GLU A 15 -9.74 -16.49 7.14
N TRP A 16 -10.39 -16.43 5.97
CA TRP A 16 -10.59 -15.15 5.28
C TRP A 16 -11.42 -14.20 6.14
N LEU A 17 -12.54 -14.66 6.69
CA LEU A 17 -13.39 -13.86 7.56
C LEU A 17 -12.63 -13.34 8.77
N GLU A 18 -11.92 -14.22 9.49
CA GLU A 18 -11.13 -13.88 10.68
C GLU A 18 -10.17 -12.70 10.42
N TYR A 19 -9.32 -12.80 9.40
CA TYR A 19 -8.31 -11.77 9.14
C TYR A 19 -8.84 -10.59 8.33
N SER A 20 -9.94 -10.78 7.58
CA SER A 20 -10.57 -9.66 6.86
C SER A 20 -11.23 -8.66 7.81
N MET A 21 -11.56 -9.07 9.04
CA MET A 21 -12.13 -8.22 10.09
C MET A 21 -11.07 -7.36 10.80
N THR A 22 -9.78 -7.72 10.71
CA THR A 22 -8.69 -6.90 11.26
C THR A 22 -8.22 -5.81 10.28
N PHE A 23 -8.66 -5.88 9.02
CA PHE A 23 -8.40 -4.85 8.03
C PHE A 23 -9.29 -3.63 8.30
N PRO A 24 -8.73 -2.40 8.38
CA PRO A 24 -9.52 -1.21 8.65
C PRO A 24 -10.49 -0.91 7.49
N VAL A 25 -11.64 -0.34 7.82
CA VAL A 25 -12.69 -0.06 6.84
C VAL A 25 -12.23 1.08 5.93
N MET A 26 -11.67 0.73 4.79
CA MET A 26 -11.31 1.64 3.71
C MET A 26 -12.13 1.27 2.47
N ARG A 27 -12.56 2.29 1.73
CA ARG A 27 -13.31 2.17 0.48
C ARG A 27 -13.05 3.40 -0.39
N ARG A 28 -13.81 3.54 -1.49
CA ARG A 28 -13.89 4.82 -2.21
C ARG A 28 -14.38 5.94 -1.27
N PHE A 29 -14.00 7.18 -1.52
CA PHE A 29 -14.47 8.35 -0.78
C PHE A 29 -15.93 8.69 -1.11
N GLY A 30 -16.44 8.31 -2.28
CA GLY A 30 -17.84 8.49 -2.68
C GLY A 30 -18.05 9.61 -3.68
N PHE A 31 -17.08 9.89 -4.55
CA PHE A 31 -17.33 10.82 -5.66
C PHE A 31 -18.34 10.22 -6.64
N SER A 32 -19.35 11.01 -7.03
CA SER A 32 -20.36 10.59 -8.01
C SER A 32 -19.89 10.82 -9.43
N PHE A 33 -20.31 9.95 -10.34
CA PHE A 33 -20.19 10.20 -11.76
C PHE A 33 -21.13 11.35 -12.18
N VAL A 34 -20.62 12.27 -13.00
CA VAL A 34 -21.41 13.40 -13.51
C VAL A 34 -21.54 13.36 -15.03
N LYS A 35 -22.70 13.79 -15.55
CA LYS A 35 -22.93 13.95 -16.98
C LYS A 35 -22.36 15.28 -17.47
N GLU A 36 -21.12 15.25 -17.96
CA GLU A 36 -20.34 16.44 -18.37
C GLU A 36 -21.11 17.37 -19.30
N PHE A 37 -21.65 16.83 -20.38
CA PHE A 37 -22.29 17.61 -21.44
C PHE A 37 -23.48 18.43 -20.92
N THR A 38 -24.28 17.83 -20.03
CA THR A 38 -25.43 18.51 -19.42
C THR A 38 -24.97 19.69 -18.57
N LEU A 39 -24.02 19.46 -17.67
CA LEU A 39 -23.47 20.50 -16.78
C LEU A 39 -22.80 21.66 -17.53
N LEU A 40 -22.14 21.36 -18.65
CA LEU A 40 -21.47 22.36 -19.48
C LEU A 40 -22.45 23.16 -20.34
N LEU A 41 -23.41 22.50 -20.99
CA LEU A 41 -24.38 23.15 -21.89
C LEU A 41 -25.37 24.03 -21.12
N GLU A 42 -25.75 23.59 -19.92
CA GLU A 42 -26.66 24.33 -19.03
C GLU A 42 -25.95 25.44 -18.25
N GLY A 43 -24.62 25.53 -18.34
CA GLY A 43 -23.82 26.56 -17.67
C GLY A 43 -23.79 26.43 -16.15
N GLU A 44 -24.18 25.27 -15.59
CA GLU A 44 -24.20 25.01 -14.16
C GLU A 44 -22.79 24.95 -13.55
N LYS A 45 -21.80 24.51 -14.34
CA LYS A 45 -20.39 24.39 -13.92
C LYS A 45 -19.43 24.81 -15.02
N SER A 46 -18.29 25.36 -14.62
CA SER A 46 -17.18 25.63 -15.52
C SER A 46 -16.51 24.34 -16.00
N SER A 47 -15.83 24.39 -17.15
CA SER A 47 -15.03 23.27 -17.65
C SER A 47 -13.97 22.79 -16.66
N LYS A 48 -13.43 23.70 -15.84
CA LYS A 48 -12.46 23.36 -14.79
C LYS A 48 -13.11 22.50 -13.70
N GLU A 49 -14.30 22.87 -13.24
CA GLU A 49 -15.02 22.13 -12.20
C GLU A 49 -15.49 20.77 -12.70
N VAL A 50 -16.02 20.70 -13.92
CA VAL A 50 -16.43 19.43 -14.54
C VAL A 50 -15.24 18.49 -14.67
N HIS A 51 -14.11 18.99 -15.20
CA HIS A 51 -12.87 18.21 -15.30
C HIS A 51 -12.39 17.71 -13.92
N GLN A 52 -12.44 18.55 -12.89
CA GLN A 52 -12.02 18.16 -11.54
C GLN A 52 -12.90 17.03 -10.98
N ILE A 53 -14.22 17.20 -11.00
CA ILE A 53 -15.18 16.22 -10.44
C ILE A 53 -15.03 14.86 -11.13
N GLN A 54 -14.90 14.86 -12.45
CA GLN A 54 -14.73 13.61 -13.20
C GLN A 54 -13.44 12.88 -12.90
N ASN A 55 -12.33 13.60 -12.86
CA ASN A 55 -11.06 12.96 -12.53
C ASN A 55 -11.06 12.46 -11.08
N LEU A 56 -11.71 13.18 -10.16
CA LEU A 56 -11.91 12.69 -8.79
C LEU A 56 -12.70 11.38 -8.78
N TYR A 57 -13.82 11.29 -9.53
CA TYR A 57 -14.58 10.04 -9.68
C TYR A 57 -13.72 8.88 -10.18
N HIS A 58 -12.94 9.08 -11.24
CA HIS A 58 -12.12 8.02 -11.81
C HIS A 58 -11.00 7.58 -10.87
N TRP A 59 -10.31 8.51 -10.21
CA TRP A 59 -9.30 8.17 -9.22
C TRP A 59 -9.91 7.49 -7.99
N ASP A 60 -11.13 7.83 -7.60
CA ASP A 60 -11.85 7.18 -6.51
C ASP A 60 -12.25 5.74 -6.86
N SER A 61 -12.62 5.48 -8.11
CA SER A 61 -12.81 4.11 -8.62
C SER A 61 -11.50 3.30 -8.60
N VAL A 62 -10.37 3.93 -8.96
CA VAL A 62 -9.05 3.31 -8.85
C VAL A 62 -8.71 3.03 -7.39
N LEU A 63 -9.03 3.95 -6.46
CA LEU A 63 -8.82 3.78 -5.03
C LEU A 63 -9.54 2.53 -4.51
N SER A 64 -10.82 2.38 -4.85
CA SER A 64 -11.61 1.18 -4.51
C SER A 64 -10.91 -0.11 -4.91
N THR A 65 -10.40 -0.16 -6.15
CA THR A 65 -9.68 -1.32 -6.67
C THR A 65 -8.37 -1.58 -5.91
N LYS A 66 -7.62 -0.52 -5.59
CA LYS A 66 -6.35 -0.65 -4.84
C LYS A 66 -6.56 -1.10 -3.40
N VAL A 67 -7.58 -0.55 -2.73
CA VAL A 67 -7.96 -0.94 -1.38
C VAL A 67 -8.43 -2.40 -1.34
N TRP A 68 -9.24 -2.83 -2.31
CA TRP A 68 -9.64 -4.24 -2.40
C TRP A 68 -8.43 -5.17 -2.54
N ASN A 69 -7.52 -4.87 -3.46
CA ASN A 69 -6.31 -5.67 -3.67
C ASN A 69 -5.40 -5.68 -2.43
N LEU A 70 -5.27 -4.53 -1.75
CA LEU A 70 -4.55 -4.42 -0.49
C LEU A 70 -5.15 -5.33 0.59
N ARG A 71 -6.48 -5.34 0.72
CA ARG A 71 -7.18 -6.23 1.67
C ARG A 71 -6.94 -7.69 1.35
N GLN A 72 -7.06 -8.08 0.08
CA GLN A 72 -6.85 -9.47 -0.35
C GLN A 72 -5.42 -9.94 -0.06
N SER A 73 -4.42 -9.15 -0.41
CA SER A 73 -3.03 -9.52 -0.15
C SER A 73 -2.70 -9.52 1.34
N TYR A 74 -3.27 -8.59 2.12
CA TYR A 74 -3.11 -8.54 3.58
C TYR A 74 -3.66 -9.81 4.24
N VAL A 75 -4.89 -10.20 3.90
CA VAL A 75 -5.50 -11.43 4.41
C VAL A 75 -4.65 -12.65 4.06
N ASN A 76 -4.25 -12.79 2.79
CA ASN A 76 -3.41 -13.91 2.37
C ASN A 76 -2.05 -13.94 3.11
N THR A 77 -1.48 -12.78 3.41
CA THR A 77 -0.24 -12.66 4.19
C THR A 77 -0.45 -13.19 5.61
N LEU A 78 -1.50 -12.73 6.30
CA LEU A 78 -1.78 -13.14 7.67
C LEU A 78 -2.13 -14.63 7.78
N VAL A 79 -2.96 -15.14 6.88
CA VAL A 79 -3.34 -16.56 6.85
C VAL A 79 -2.10 -17.44 6.76
N ASN A 80 -1.24 -17.18 5.78
CA ASN A 80 -0.02 -17.97 5.60
C ASN A 80 0.94 -17.85 6.79
N PHE A 81 1.02 -16.68 7.41
CA PHE A 81 1.79 -16.50 8.64
C PHE A 81 1.23 -17.34 9.80
N LYS A 82 -0.09 -17.31 10.00
CA LYS A 82 -0.81 -17.94 11.13
C LYS A 82 -0.93 -19.45 11.01
N ARG A 83 -1.02 -19.99 9.79
CA ARG A 83 -0.85 -21.44 9.50
C ARG A 83 0.53 -21.98 9.90
N GLY A 84 1.49 -21.09 10.14
CA GLY A 84 2.84 -21.40 10.59
C GLY A 84 3.83 -21.50 9.44
N ILE A 85 4.90 -20.73 9.55
CA ILE A 85 5.99 -20.66 8.55
C ILE A 85 7.28 -21.30 9.07
N ALA A 86 8.18 -21.64 8.16
CA ALA A 86 9.50 -22.14 8.51
C ALA A 86 10.41 -21.02 9.06
N LYS A 87 10.69 -21.01 10.37
CA LYS A 87 11.53 -20.00 11.03
C LYS A 87 12.92 -20.54 11.41
N LYS A 88 13.01 -21.82 11.78
CA LYS A 88 14.24 -22.49 12.23
C LYS A 88 14.67 -23.57 11.24
N ASP A 89 15.93 -24.00 11.28
CA ASP A 89 16.48 -25.01 10.34
C ASP A 89 15.69 -26.32 10.31
N GLN A 90 15.22 -26.77 11.47
CA GLN A 90 14.37 -27.96 11.57
C GLN A 90 13.02 -27.80 10.84
N ASP A 91 12.48 -26.58 10.74
CA ASP A 91 11.20 -26.33 10.09
C ASP A 91 11.28 -26.51 8.57
N PHE A 92 12.46 -26.34 7.96
CA PHE A 92 12.65 -26.50 6.52
C PHE A 92 12.53 -27.96 6.05
N LYS A 93 12.42 -28.92 6.98
CA LYS A 93 12.06 -30.32 6.69
C LYS A 93 10.54 -30.53 6.57
N ASN A 94 9.73 -29.57 7.04
CA ASN A 94 8.27 -29.63 6.95
C ASN A 94 7.80 -28.89 5.69
N GLU A 95 7.21 -29.64 4.77
CA GLU A 95 6.76 -29.14 3.46
C GLU A 95 5.73 -28.00 3.59
N LEU A 96 4.72 -28.18 4.45
CA LEU A 96 3.66 -27.19 4.66
C LEU A 96 4.21 -25.86 5.20
N LYS A 97 5.13 -25.92 6.18
CA LYS A 97 5.77 -24.71 6.72
C LYS A 97 6.59 -23.97 5.67
N VAL A 98 7.21 -24.69 4.73
CA VAL A 98 7.97 -24.09 3.63
C VAL A 98 7.03 -23.48 2.59
N ILE A 99 5.92 -24.14 2.26
CA ILE A 99 4.90 -23.60 1.36
C ILE A 99 4.29 -22.31 1.93
N ASN A 100 3.86 -22.35 3.19
CA ASN A 100 3.33 -21.18 3.90
C ASN A 100 4.35 -20.04 3.93
N LEU A 101 5.64 -20.33 4.14
CA LEU A 101 6.70 -19.31 4.09
C LEU A 101 6.79 -18.67 2.70
N ARG A 102 6.79 -19.47 1.62
CA ARG A 102 6.88 -18.94 0.25
C ARG A 102 5.66 -18.08 -0.12
N GLN A 103 4.47 -18.53 0.25
CA GLN A 103 3.25 -17.74 0.05
C GLN A 103 3.25 -16.48 0.90
N PHE A 104 3.68 -16.57 2.16
CA PHE A 104 3.86 -15.42 3.04
C PHE A 104 4.78 -14.37 2.41
N ASP A 105 5.98 -14.76 1.97
CA ASP A 105 6.93 -13.80 1.39
C ASP A 105 6.36 -13.10 0.15
N PHE A 106 5.69 -13.87 -0.72
CA PHE A 106 5.03 -13.35 -1.93
C PHE A 106 3.91 -12.36 -1.60
N TYR A 107 2.98 -12.74 -0.72
CA TYR A 107 1.85 -11.89 -0.38
C TYR A 107 2.28 -10.70 0.50
N PHE A 108 3.31 -10.84 1.31
CA PHE A 108 3.89 -9.74 2.09
C PHE A 108 4.42 -8.64 1.17
N GLU A 109 5.23 -9.00 0.16
CA GLU A 109 5.72 -8.07 -0.84
C GLU A 109 4.57 -7.43 -1.63
N THR A 110 3.59 -8.24 -2.05
CA THR A 110 2.39 -7.77 -2.74
C THR A 110 1.59 -6.77 -1.89
N THR A 111 1.48 -7.01 -0.59
CA THR A 111 0.77 -6.12 0.34
C THR A 111 1.48 -4.79 0.50
N LEU A 112 2.81 -4.80 0.63
CA LEU A 112 3.59 -3.56 0.68
C LEU A 112 3.49 -2.76 -0.62
N TYR A 113 3.45 -3.44 -1.77
CA TYR A 113 3.20 -2.79 -3.06
C TYR A 113 1.83 -2.08 -3.06
N TYR A 114 0.76 -2.78 -2.70
CA TYR A 114 -0.58 -2.19 -2.71
C TYR A 114 -0.78 -1.13 -1.62
N LEU A 115 -0.09 -1.22 -0.48
CA LEU A 115 -0.11 -0.20 0.57
C LEU A 115 0.40 1.13 0.03
N ILE A 116 1.58 1.09 -0.60
CA ILE A 116 2.18 2.28 -1.22
C ILE A 116 1.37 2.74 -2.43
N SER A 117 0.88 1.83 -3.27
CA SER A 117 0.05 2.20 -4.43
C SER A 117 -1.27 2.85 -4.01
N THR A 118 -1.86 2.44 -2.88
CA THR A 118 -3.09 3.04 -2.34
C THR A 118 -2.82 4.46 -1.84
N ARG A 119 -1.71 4.66 -1.10
CA ARG A 119 -1.24 5.99 -0.72
C ARG A 119 -1.08 6.90 -1.93
N ASP A 120 -0.44 6.42 -2.99
CA ASP A 120 -0.17 7.23 -4.19
C ASP A 120 -1.47 7.65 -4.90
N VAL A 121 -2.51 6.79 -4.91
CA VAL A 121 -3.84 7.17 -5.40
C VAL A 121 -4.49 8.24 -4.51
N ILE A 122 -4.39 8.13 -3.18
CA ILE A 122 -4.87 9.17 -2.27
C ILE A 122 -4.17 10.51 -2.58
N LEU A 123 -2.87 10.50 -2.88
CA LEU A 123 -2.13 11.71 -3.28
C LEU A 123 -2.61 12.30 -4.61
N GLN A 124 -3.02 11.47 -5.57
CA GLN A 124 -3.64 11.96 -6.82
C GLN A 124 -4.98 12.65 -6.54
N ILE A 125 -5.79 12.09 -5.64
CA ILE A 125 -7.06 12.70 -5.22
C ILE A 125 -6.78 14.03 -4.50
N VAL A 126 -5.77 14.10 -3.63
CA VAL A 126 -5.34 15.35 -2.97
C VAL A 126 -4.86 16.38 -4.00
N ASN A 127 -4.08 15.97 -5.00
CA ASN A 127 -3.64 16.84 -6.09
C ASN A 127 -4.80 17.51 -6.82
N LEU A 128 -5.88 16.76 -7.05
CA LEU A 128 -7.07 17.27 -7.72
C LEU A 128 -7.94 18.13 -6.79
N ALA A 129 -8.08 17.75 -5.52
CA ALA A 129 -8.99 18.39 -4.59
C ALA A 129 -8.43 19.66 -3.93
N PHE A 130 -7.14 19.67 -3.56
CA PHE A 130 -6.57 20.68 -2.65
C PHE A 130 -5.40 21.50 -3.23
N ILE A 131 -5.06 21.30 -4.52
CA ILE A 131 -3.99 22.04 -5.19
C ILE A 131 -4.58 22.79 -6.39
N GLU A 132 -4.53 24.14 -6.34
CA GLU A 132 -5.14 24.99 -7.38
C GLU A 132 -4.53 24.79 -8.77
N LYS A 133 -3.20 24.62 -8.81
CA LYS A 133 -2.41 24.31 -10.02
C LYS A 133 -1.88 22.89 -9.91
N CYS A 134 -2.76 21.94 -10.20
CA CYS A 134 -2.50 20.51 -10.15
C CYS A 134 -1.20 20.15 -10.87
N PHE A 135 -0.47 19.19 -10.32
CA PHE A 135 0.62 18.56 -11.04
C PHE A 135 0.06 17.61 -12.10
N HIS A 136 0.83 17.43 -13.18
CA HIS A 136 0.61 16.30 -14.09
C HIS A 136 0.70 14.98 -13.31
N GLU A 137 -0.15 14.00 -13.62
CA GLU A 137 -0.25 12.72 -12.90
C GLU A 137 1.11 12.05 -12.65
N SER A 138 1.98 11.97 -13.67
CA SER A 138 3.32 11.36 -13.60
C SER A 138 4.31 12.11 -12.69
N LYS A 139 3.96 13.33 -12.28
CA LYS A 139 4.75 14.20 -11.40
C LYS A 139 4.21 14.25 -9.98
N VAL A 140 3.04 13.65 -9.70
CA VAL A 140 2.53 13.55 -8.32
C VAL A 140 3.40 12.57 -7.56
N LYS A 141 4.24 13.11 -6.70
CA LYS A 141 5.17 12.37 -5.85
C LYS A 141 5.18 13.03 -4.49
N LEU A 142 5.40 12.21 -3.46
CA LEU A 142 5.48 12.69 -2.09
C LEU A 142 6.83 13.37 -1.83
N ASP A 143 6.94 14.63 -2.24
CA ASP A 143 8.12 15.46 -2.05
C ASP A 143 7.77 16.85 -1.47
N SER A 144 8.80 17.62 -1.13
CA SER A 144 8.64 18.96 -0.57
C SER A 144 7.91 19.92 -1.52
N GLY A 145 8.07 19.74 -2.83
CA GLY A 145 7.41 20.56 -3.85
C GLY A 145 5.90 20.29 -3.90
N PHE A 146 5.49 19.02 -3.79
CA PHE A 146 4.09 18.62 -3.68
C PHE A 146 3.46 19.19 -2.42
N ILE A 147 4.08 18.96 -1.26
CA ILE A 147 3.60 19.40 0.05
C ILE A 147 3.47 20.93 0.12
N ALA A 148 4.39 21.67 -0.50
CA ALA A 148 4.38 23.12 -0.51
C ALA A 148 3.16 23.72 -1.24
N LYS A 149 2.58 23.01 -2.22
CA LYS A 149 1.45 23.50 -3.01
C LYS A 149 0.07 23.20 -2.41
N ILE A 150 0.00 22.42 -1.34
CA ILE A 150 -1.25 22.12 -0.66
C ILE A 150 -1.67 23.35 0.13
N GLY A 151 -2.80 23.97 -0.26
CA GLY A 151 -3.33 25.16 0.39
C GLY A 151 -4.00 24.87 1.74
N ASN A 152 -4.64 23.71 1.88
CA ASN A 152 -5.28 23.30 3.12
C ASN A 152 -4.23 22.82 4.15
N LEU A 153 -4.15 23.52 5.28
CA LEU A 153 -3.15 23.27 6.33
C LEU A 153 -3.35 21.91 7.01
N GLU A 154 -4.58 21.48 7.25
CA GLU A 154 -4.88 20.18 7.86
C GLU A 154 -4.43 19.04 6.96
N VAL A 155 -4.83 19.08 5.68
CA VAL A 155 -4.41 18.10 4.66
C VAL A 155 -2.89 18.04 4.55
N LYS A 156 -2.24 19.22 4.56
CA LYS A 156 -0.77 19.32 4.51
C LYS A 156 -0.12 18.65 5.71
N ASN A 157 -0.61 18.89 6.93
CA ASN A 157 -0.10 18.30 8.15
C ASN A 157 -0.29 16.78 8.18
N MET A 158 -1.45 16.29 7.74
CA MET A 158 -1.73 14.85 7.62
C MET A 158 -0.75 14.16 6.66
N ILE A 159 -0.46 14.78 5.52
CA ILE A 159 0.48 14.23 4.53
C ILE A 159 1.91 14.24 5.08
N ILE A 160 2.34 15.31 5.76
CA ILE A 160 3.67 15.36 6.41
C ILE A 160 3.80 14.25 7.46
N PHE A 161 2.79 14.11 8.33
CA PHE A 161 2.76 13.07 9.35
C PHE A 161 2.82 11.67 8.75
N SER A 162 1.97 11.39 7.75
CA SER A 162 1.95 10.11 7.04
C SER A 162 3.28 9.82 6.33
N THR A 163 3.90 10.82 5.71
CA THR A 163 5.22 10.67 5.06
C THR A 163 6.28 10.19 6.03
N LYS A 164 6.31 10.77 7.23
CA LYS A 164 7.28 10.39 8.27
C LYS A 164 7.04 8.96 8.73
N ASN A 165 5.79 8.59 8.98
CA ASN A 165 5.44 7.30 9.57
C ASN A 165 5.50 6.14 8.56
N LEU A 166 5.22 6.40 7.27
CA LEU A 166 5.33 5.40 6.21
C LEU A 166 6.74 5.28 5.61
N LYS A 167 7.72 6.08 6.08
CA LYS A 167 9.08 6.08 5.52
C LYS A 167 9.71 4.70 5.53
N GLU A 168 9.68 4.01 6.67
CA GLU A 168 10.31 2.69 6.79
C GLU A 168 9.63 1.63 5.89
N ILE A 169 8.31 1.74 5.73
CA ILE A 169 7.52 0.86 4.85
C ILE A 169 7.88 1.11 3.39
N ASN A 170 8.02 2.38 3.00
CA ASN A 170 8.43 2.77 1.66
C ASN A 170 9.86 2.29 1.37
N ASP A 171 10.78 2.43 2.31
CA ASP A 171 12.17 1.94 2.20
C ASP A 171 12.23 0.41 2.10
N LEU A 172 11.37 -0.29 2.85
CA LEU A 172 11.25 -1.75 2.80
C LEU A 172 10.73 -2.20 1.42
N ARG A 173 9.62 -1.61 0.95
CA ARG A 173 9.08 -1.88 -0.39
C ARG A 173 10.11 -1.62 -1.48
N ASN A 174 10.79 -0.47 -1.43
CA ASN A 174 11.80 -0.11 -2.42
C ASN A 174 12.99 -1.06 -2.42
N SER A 175 13.34 -1.64 -1.26
CA SER A 175 14.38 -2.65 -1.19
C SER A 175 14.03 -3.96 -1.90
N MET A 176 12.75 -4.28 -2.05
CA MET A 176 12.28 -5.46 -2.78
C MET A 176 12.30 -5.22 -4.30
N ALA A 177 12.03 -3.99 -4.73
CA ALA A 177 11.95 -3.65 -6.16
C ALA A 177 13.28 -3.25 -6.80
N HIS A 178 14.19 -2.60 -6.06
CA HIS A 178 15.36 -1.92 -6.65
C HIS A 178 16.71 -2.37 -6.09
N LYS A 179 16.72 -3.22 -5.07
CA LYS A 179 17.92 -3.72 -4.41
C LYS A 179 17.75 -5.22 -4.15
N PHE A 180 18.80 -5.86 -3.64
CA PHE A 180 18.60 -7.19 -3.10
C PHE A 180 17.58 -7.11 -1.96
N PRO A 181 16.51 -7.92 -1.98
CA PRO A 181 15.43 -7.79 -1.02
C PRO A 181 15.96 -7.89 0.40
N LYS A 182 15.72 -6.84 1.21
CA LYS A 182 16.03 -6.89 2.66
C LYS A 182 15.22 -7.98 3.37
N THR A 183 14.24 -8.56 2.67
CA THR A 183 13.43 -9.67 3.13
C THR A 183 13.99 -11.05 2.82
N THR A 184 15.13 -11.14 2.15
CA THR A 184 15.75 -12.43 1.83
C THR A 184 17.10 -12.53 2.53
N ASN A 185 17.49 -13.76 2.88
CA ASN A 185 18.86 -14.00 3.33
C ASN A 185 19.81 -13.70 2.17
N ASP A 186 20.68 -12.71 2.37
CA ASP A 186 21.70 -12.38 1.39
C ASP A 186 22.91 -13.30 1.60
N PHE A 187 23.09 -14.26 0.68
CA PHE A 187 24.25 -15.15 0.65
C PHE A 187 25.27 -14.73 -0.40
N ARG A 188 25.05 -13.58 -1.06
CA ARG A 188 25.97 -13.07 -2.06
C ARG A 188 27.27 -12.68 -1.36
N SER A 189 28.36 -12.85 -2.08
CA SER A 189 29.67 -12.42 -1.64
C SER A 189 29.88 -10.94 -1.89
N GLU A 190 30.56 -10.26 -0.98
CA GLU A 190 31.08 -8.93 -1.16
C GLU A 190 32.61 -8.95 -1.21
N ILE A 191 33.17 -8.02 -1.98
CA ILE A 191 34.59 -7.71 -1.95
C ILE A 191 34.74 -6.30 -1.37
N SER A 192 35.70 -6.09 -0.48
CA SER A 192 36.00 -4.75 0.03
C SER A 192 36.41 -3.80 -1.09
N GLU A 193 36.25 -2.49 -0.88
CA GLU A 193 36.60 -1.46 -1.88
C GLU A 193 38.07 -1.53 -2.35
N ASP A 194 38.97 -2.00 -1.47
CA ASP A 194 40.38 -2.22 -1.80
C ASP A 194 40.64 -3.54 -2.56
N GLY A 195 39.61 -4.36 -2.80
CA GLY A 195 39.69 -5.65 -3.49
C GLY A 195 40.32 -6.78 -2.67
N ARG A 196 40.70 -6.55 -1.41
CA ARG A 196 41.56 -7.47 -0.64
C ARG A 196 40.80 -8.42 0.27
N ARG A 197 39.56 -8.10 0.64
CA ARG A 197 38.75 -8.93 1.54
C ARG A 197 37.53 -9.44 0.80
N TYR A 198 37.47 -10.75 0.65
CA TYR A 198 36.26 -11.46 0.27
C TYR A 198 35.48 -11.82 1.53
N SER A 199 34.22 -11.42 1.60
CA SER A 199 33.30 -11.88 2.62
C SER A 199 32.07 -12.49 1.96
N SER A 200 31.55 -13.56 2.54
CA SER A 200 30.17 -13.99 2.27
C SER A 200 29.32 -13.57 3.45
N TYR A 201 28.18 -12.93 3.18
CA TYR A 201 27.29 -12.53 4.27
C TYR A 201 26.81 -13.77 5.04
N ARG A 202 26.90 -13.69 6.37
CA ARG A 202 26.22 -14.65 7.24
C ARG A 202 24.72 -14.41 7.17
N ARG A 203 23.96 -15.51 7.23
CA ARG A 203 22.50 -15.50 7.29
C ARG A 203 22.03 -14.48 8.33
N LYS A 204 21.43 -13.38 7.88
CA LYS A 204 20.81 -12.43 8.80
C LYS A 204 19.50 -13.04 9.25
N ALA A 205 19.35 -13.32 10.56
CA ALA A 205 18.11 -13.87 11.07
C ALA A 205 16.94 -12.94 10.69
N ILE A 206 16.01 -13.47 9.90
CA ILE A 206 14.80 -12.75 9.52
C ILE A 206 13.81 -12.86 10.67
N ASP A 207 13.45 -11.71 11.22
CA ASP A 207 12.36 -11.60 12.18
C ASP A 207 11.04 -11.40 11.43
N TYR A 208 10.29 -12.49 11.24
CA TYR A 208 9.00 -12.47 10.56
C TYR A 208 7.89 -11.87 11.42
N ASP A 209 7.98 -11.95 12.75
CA ASP A 209 7.00 -11.36 13.66
C ASP A 209 7.08 -9.81 13.55
N LYS A 210 8.30 -9.26 13.54
CA LYS A 210 8.55 -7.84 13.29
C LYS A 210 8.09 -7.37 11.91
N ARG A 211 8.03 -8.25 10.90
CA ARG A 211 7.48 -7.89 9.59
C ARG A 211 5.97 -7.69 9.64
N ILE A 212 5.26 -8.58 10.34
CA ILE A 212 3.82 -8.43 10.56
C ILE A 212 3.53 -7.15 11.34
N GLU A 213 4.27 -6.88 12.42
CA GLU A 213 4.13 -5.64 13.20
C GLU A 213 4.32 -4.39 12.32
N LYS A 214 5.32 -4.39 11.43
CA LYS A 214 5.54 -3.31 10.47
C LYS A 214 4.38 -3.19 9.47
N LEU A 215 3.85 -4.30 8.99
CA LEU A 215 2.72 -4.32 8.06
C LEU A 215 1.48 -3.68 8.70
N GLU A 216 1.15 -4.12 9.92
CA GLU A 216 0.00 -3.64 10.68
C GLU A 216 0.13 -2.15 11.00
N THR A 217 1.28 -1.72 11.53
CA THR A 217 1.58 -0.30 11.77
C THR A 217 1.50 0.53 10.48
N GLY A 218 2.02 0.00 9.37
CA GLY A 218 1.94 0.66 8.07
C GLY A 218 0.50 0.83 7.56
N LEU A 219 -0.33 -0.20 7.76
CA LEU A 219 -1.74 -0.18 7.39
C LEU A 219 -2.52 0.81 8.26
N GLU A 220 -2.24 0.87 9.55
CA GLU A 220 -2.82 1.84 10.47
C GLU A 220 -2.50 3.27 10.05
N HIS A 221 -1.24 3.58 9.73
CA HIS A 221 -0.86 4.91 9.26
C HIS A 221 -1.47 5.29 7.90
N LEU A 222 -1.64 4.32 7.00
CA LEU A 222 -2.37 4.54 5.76
C LEU A 222 -3.85 4.83 6.05
N TYR A 223 -4.47 4.11 6.98
CA TYR A 223 -5.85 4.32 7.37
C TYR A 223 -6.08 5.68 8.04
N GLN A 224 -5.15 6.12 8.89
CA GLN A 224 -5.17 7.47 9.48
C GLN A 224 -5.13 8.55 8.40
N LEU A 225 -4.25 8.39 7.39
CA LEU A 225 -4.22 9.30 6.24
C LEU A 225 -5.55 9.27 5.49
N TYR A 226 -6.04 8.07 5.13
CA TYR A 226 -7.30 7.88 4.41
C TYR A 226 -8.46 8.58 5.13
N SER A 227 -8.65 8.31 6.42
CA SER A 227 -9.76 8.84 7.22
C SER A 227 -9.68 10.35 7.38
N GLY A 228 -8.46 10.88 7.57
CA GLY A 228 -8.22 12.32 7.63
C GLY A 228 -8.57 13.02 6.33
N ILE A 229 -8.12 12.47 5.19
CA ILE A 229 -8.44 13.00 3.86
C ILE A 229 -9.93 12.89 3.57
N GLU A 230 -10.59 11.78 3.89
CA GLU A 230 -12.04 11.62 3.72
C GLU A 230 -12.80 12.73 4.46
N SER A 231 -12.44 13.00 5.72
CA SER A 231 -13.05 14.05 6.53
C SER A 231 -12.93 15.43 5.87
N GLU A 232 -11.74 15.79 5.35
CA GLU A 232 -11.54 17.06 4.66
C GLU A 232 -12.26 17.13 3.31
N LEU A 233 -12.35 16.02 2.57
CA LEU A 233 -13.10 15.96 1.31
C LEU A 233 -14.59 16.15 1.54
N ARG A 234 -15.17 15.55 2.59
CA ARG A 234 -16.60 15.72 2.94
C ARG A 234 -17.00 17.16 3.25
N LYS A 235 -16.05 18.02 3.62
CA LYS A 235 -16.30 19.46 3.84
C LYS A 235 -16.46 20.24 2.53
N GLN A 236 -15.92 19.74 1.42
CA GLN A 236 -15.84 20.46 0.15
C GLN A 236 -16.67 19.82 -0.96
N PHE A 237 -16.91 18.52 -0.88
CA PHE A 237 -17.58 17.75 -1.92
C PHE A 237 -18.81 17.02 -1.37
N PRO A 238 -19.92 16.96 -2.13
CA PRO A 238 -21.06 16.13 -1.79
C PRO A 238 -20.73 14.67 -2.08
N LEU A 239 -20.17 13.96 -1.09
CA LEU A 239 -19.75 12.56 -1.21
C LEU A 239 -20.89 11.61 -0.83
N GLU A 240 -21.11 10.59 -1.67
CA GLU A 240 -22.03 9.49 -1.38
C GLU A 240 -21.58 8.71 -0.14
N THR A 241 -22.55 8.36 0.71
CA THR A 241 -22.36 7.36 1.75
C THR A 241 -22.87 6.04 1.23
N ASP A 242 -21.95 5.15 0.87
CA ASP A 242 -22.23 3.73 0.69
C ASP A 242 -22.59 3.06 2.02
#